data_AF-A0A958JIU8-F1
#
_entry.id   AF-A0A958JIU8-F1
#
_cell.length_a   1.000
_cell.length_b   1.000
_cell.length_c   1.000
_cell.angle_alpha   90.00
_cell.angle_beta   90.00
_cell.angle_gamma   90.00
#
_symmetry.space_group_name_H-M   'P 1'
#
loop_
_entity.id
_entity.type
_entity.pdbx_description
1 polymer ?
#
loop_
_entity_poly.entity_id
_entity_poly.type
_entity_poly.pdbx_seq_one_letter_code
_entity_poly.pdbx_strand_id
1 'polypeptide(L)'
;TPQFLDDLVSWTAIGARTAESQTHREMASGLSTPVGFKNGTDGNVQVAINALKTMRLPHHFLGINQQGECAVLKTRGNPYGHIVLRGGVRPNYDSVSVSLTENELAQAKLPANIMVDCSHGNSLKDHTLQPLVMDNCINQIVEGNRSIMGLMIESNLFEGRQDIPADLSQLRYGVSVTDECMSWETTEQLIRHSRERLGDTLQKRLR
;
A
#
# COMPACT_ATOMS: atom_id res chain seq x y z
N THR A 1 -15.69 -2.58 -11.65
CA THR A 1 -14.51 -1.75 -11.97
C THR A 1 -13.31 -2.56 -12.39
N PRO A 2 -12.83 -3.60 -11.68
CA PRO A 2 -11.62 -4.31 -12.08
C PRO A 2 -11.65 -4.83 -13.53
N GLN A 3 -12.76 -5.43 -13.96
CA GLN A 3 -12.96 -5.94 -15.33
C GLN A 3 -12.82 -4.89 -16.45
N PHE A 4 -12.78 -3.60 -16.13
CA PHE A 4 -12.67 -2.50 -17.10
C PHE A 4 -11.29 -1.85 -17.13
N LEU A 5 -10.43 -2.10 -16.13
CA LEU A 5 -9.18 -1.35 -15.92
C LEU A 5 -8.00 -2.24 -15.53
N ASP A 6 -8.21 -3.53 -15.23
CA ASP A 6 -7.17 -4.40 -14.67
C ASP A 6 -5.99 -4.66 -15.63
N ASP A 7 -6.24 -4.56 -16.94
CA ASP A 7 -5.24 -4.63 -18.00
C ASP A 7 -4.25 -3.44 -18.00
N LEU A 8 -4.63 -2.33 -17.36
CA LEU A 8 -3.80 -1.12 -17.20
C LEU A 8 -3.15 -1.01 -15.81
N VAL A 9 -3.55 -1.85 -14.86
CA VAL A 9 -3.10 -1.78 -13.47
C VAL A 9 -1.94 -2.74 -13.25
N SER A 10 -0.80 -2.24 -12.77
CA SER A 10 0.39 -3.07 -12.47
C SER A 10 0.50 -3.53 -11.01
N TRP A 11 -0.25 -2.89 -10.10
CA TRP A 11 -0.28 -3.19 -8.66
C TRP A 11 -1.59 -2.70 -8.06
N THR A 12 -2.15 -3.46 -7.12
CA THR A 12 -3.44 -3.13 -6.47
C THR A 12 -3.30 -3.04 -4.97
N ALA A 13 -3.94 -2.06 -4.34
CA ALA A 13 -4.11 -2.00 -2.88
C ALA A 13 -5.55 -2.35 -2.49
N ILE A 14 -5.72 -3.17 -1.45
CA ILE A 14 -6.99 -3.32 -0.74
C ILE A 14 -6.95 -2.45 0.52
N GLY A 15 -7.91 -1.54 0.63
CA GLY A 15 -7.98 -0.57 1.72
C GLY A 15 -8.25 -1.19 3.09
N ALA A 16 -7.87 -0.47 4.15
CA ALA A 16 -7.95 -0.94 5.54
C ALA A 16 -9.37 -1.36 5.97
N ARG A 17 -10.40 -0.66 5.48
CA ARG A 17 -11.82 -0.95 5.79
C ARG A 17 -12.38 -2.18 5.07
N THR A 18 -11.71 -2.63 4.02
CA THR A 18 -12.15 -3.76 3.18
C THR A 18 -11.20 -4.95 3.26
N ALA A 19 -10.09 -4.85 4.00
CA ALA A 19 -9.15 -5.94 4.19
C ALA A 19 -9.77 -7.15 4.94
N GLU A 20 -10.81 -6.92 5.74
CA GLU A 20 -11.63 -7.98 6.36
C GLU A 20 -12.72 -8.55 5.43
N SER A 21 -13.05 -7.85 4.34
CA SER A 21 -14.14 -8.25 3.45
C SER A 21 -13.76 -9.50 2.65
N GLN A 22 -14.52 -10.57 2.85
CA GLN A 22 -14.34 -11.82 2.12
C GLN A 22 -14.40 -11.62 0.60
N THR A 23 -15.35 -10.81 0.10
CA THR A 23 -15.48 -10.48 -1.32
C THR A 23 -14.22 -9.84 -1.89
N HIS A 24 -13.54 -8.96 -1.14
CA HIS A 24 -12.30 -8.34 -1.60
C HIS A 24 -11.12 -9.33 -1.58
N ARG A 25 -11.09 -10.26 -0.63
CA ARG A 25 -10.06 -11.33 -0.57
C ARG A 25 -10.21 -12.31 -1.72
N GLU A 26 -11.44 -12.69 -2.03
CA GLU A 26 -11.80 -13.53 -3.18
C GLU A 26 -11.45 -12.83 -4.49
N MET A 27 -11.80 -11.56 -4.64
CA MET A 27 -11.41 -10.76 -5.80
C MET A 27 -9.88 -10.70 -5.97
N ALA A 28 -9.14 -10.41 -4.89
CA ALA A 28 -7.67 -10.34 -4.92
C ALA A 28 -7.01 -11.66 -5.36
N SER A 29 -7.64 -12.80 -5.10
CA SER A 29 -7.17 -14.12 -5.54
C SER A 29 -7.22 -14.33 -7.06
N GLY A 30 -8.00 -13.51 -7.77
CA GLY A 30 -8.17 -13.56 -9.21
C GLY A 30 -7.49 -12.43 -9.98
N LEU A 31 -6.90 -11.45 -9.29
CA LEU A 31 -6.19 -10.35 -9.94
C LEU A 31 -4.87 -10.86 -10.55
N SER A 32 -4.56 -10.37 -11.75
CA SER A 32 -3.34 -10.69 -12.49
C SER A 32 -2.09 -9.95 -12.01
N THR A 33 -2.21 -9.14 -10.94
CA THR A 33 -1.15 -8.28 -10.41
C THR A 33 -0.88 -8.51 -8.92
N PRO A 34 0.28 -8.05 -8.41
CA PRO A 34 0.54 -8.04 -6.96
C PRO A 34 -0.50 -7.21 -6.19
N VAL A 35 -0.85 -7.68 -5.00
CA VAL A 35 -1.87 -7.05 -4.15
C VAL A 35 -1.32 -6.73 -2.76
N GLY A 36 -1.39 -5.46 -2.37
CA GLY A 36 -1.07 -5.00 -1.02
C GLY A 36 -2.33 -4.93 -0.15
N PHE A 37 -2.34 -5.58 1.00
CA PHE A 37 -3.41 -5.45 1.99
C PHE A 37 -2.99 -4.48 3.10
N LYS A 38 -3.72 -3.37 3.24
CA LYS A 38 -3.52 -2.44 4.36
C LYS A 38 -3.91 -3.09 5.68
N ASN A 39 -3.13 -2.85 6.74
CA ASN A 39 -3.53 -3.22 8.10
C ASN A 39 -4.83 -2.50 8.51
N GLY A 40 -5.51 -3.02 9.54
CA GLY A 40 -6.74 -2.44 10.08
C GLY A 40 -6.56 -0.99 10.53
N THR A 41 -7.64 -0.20 10.56
CA THR A 41 -7.58 1.23 10.93
C THR A 41 -7.14 1.48 12.38
N ASP A 42 -7.24 0.46 13.23
CA ASP A 42 -6.75 0.42 14.60
C ASP A 42 -5.24 0.08 14.69
N GLY A 43 -4.62 -0.38 13.61
CA GLY A 43 -3.23 -0.85 13.57
C GLY A 43 -3.10 -2.36 13.47
N ASN A 44 -4.20 -3.12 13.51
CA ASN A 44 -4.18 -4.57 13.56
C ASN A 44 -3.72 -5.18 12.23
N VAL A 45 -2.54 -5.80 12.22
CA VAL A 45 -1.96 -6.44 11.03
C VAL A 45 -2.56 -7.83 10.75
N GLN A 46 -3.20 -8.47 11.75
CA GLN A 46 -3.79 -9.81 11.61
C GLN A 46 -4.88 -9.84 10.54
N VAL A 47 -5.59 -8.72 10.35
CA VAL A 47 -6.57 -8.52 9.29
C VAL A 47 -5.94 -8.72 7.90
N ALA A 48 -4.79 -8.09 7.66
CA ALA A 48 -4.05 -8.21 6.42
C ALA A 48 -3.45 -9.61 6.27
N ILE A 49 -2.89 -10.18 7.34
CA ILE A 49 -2.35 -11.56 7.33
C ILE A 49 -3.42 -12.57 6.93
N ASN A 50 -4.63 -12.47 7.48
CA ASN A 50 -5.74 -13.34 7.13
C ASN A 50 -6.12 -13.18 5.65
N ALA A 51 -6.13 -11.94 5.15
CA ALA A 51 -6.38 -11.68 3.74
C ALA A 51 -5.32 -12.29 2.82
N LEU A 52 -4.04 -12.21 3.19
CA LEU A 52 -2.93 -12.85 2.47
C LEU A 52 -3.07 -14.37 2.42
N LYS A 53 -3.50 -15.00 3.52
CA LYS A 53 -3.79 -16.45 3.51
C LYS A 53 -4.93 -16.77 2.56
N THR A 54 -6.01 -16.01 2.62
CA THR A 54 -7.21 -16.23 1.79
C THR A 54 -6.90 -16.03 0.30
N MET A 55 -6.28 -14.92 -0.10
CA MET A 55 -6.08 -14.60 -1.52
C MET A 55 -5.17 -15.61 -2.24
N ARG A 56 -4.29 -16.31 -1.51
CA ARG A 56 -3.36 -17.30 -2.07
C ARG A 56 -4.05 -18.60 -2.48
N LEU A 57 -5.31 -18.80 -2.10
CA LEU A 57 -6.07 -20.01 -2.39
C LEU A 57 -7.05 -19.79 -3.56
N PRO A 58 -7.43 -20.85 -4.29
CA PRO A 58 -8.52 -20.80 -5.26
C PRO A 58 -9.86 -20.48 -4.59
N HIS A 59 -10.69 -19.66 -5.24
CA HIS A 59 -12.05 -19.33 -4.81
C HIS A 59 -13.07 -19.53 -5.92
N HIS A 60 -14.34 -19.67 -5.53
CA HIS A 60 -15.50 -19.57 -6.42
C HIS A 60 -16.46 -18.53 -5.85
N PHE A 61 -16.82 -17.52 -6.63
CA PHE A 61 -17.70 -16.44 -6.18
C PHE A 61 -18.50 -15.84 -7.34
N LEU A 62 -19.58 -15.13 -7.03
CA LEU A 62 -20.39 -14.42 -8.02
C LEU A 62 -19.71 -13.11 -8.44
N GLY A 63 -19.58 -12.88 -9.73
CA GLY A 63 -19.01 -11.67 -10.29
C GLY A 63 -19.61 -11.34 -11.66
N ILE A 64 -18.93 -10.47 -12.40
CA ILE A 64 -19.34 -10.02 -13.74
C ILE A 64 -18.27 -10.49 -14.74
N ASN A 65 -18.68 -11.11 -15.85
CA ASN A 65 -17.77 -11.50 -16.93
C ASN A 65 -17.44 -10.32 -17.87
N GLN A 66 -16.60 -10.54 -18.88
CA GLN A 66 -16.20 -9.49 -19.83
C GLN A 66 -17.37 -8.99 -20.71
N GLN A 67 -18.47 -9.74 -20.79
CA GLN A 67 -19.68 -9.37 -21.52
C GLN A 67 -20.66 -8.55 -20.65
N GLY A 68 -20.34 -8.33 -19.36
CA GLY A 68 -21.21 -7.59 -18.45
C GLY A 68 -22.29 -8.46 -17.78
N GLU A 69 -22.23 -9.77 -17.92
CA GLU A 69 -23.22 -10.70 -17.38
C GLU A 69 -22.79 -11.23 -16.00
N CYS A 70 -23.77 -11.58 -15.16
CA CYS A 70 -23.51 -12.24 -13.88
C CYS A 70 -23.01 -13.68 -14.13
N ALA A 71 -21.88 -14.02 -13.51
CA ALA A 71 -21.26 -15.33 -13.67
C ALA A 71 -20.61 -15.83 -12.37
N VAL A 72 -20.46 -17.15 -12.26
CA VAL A 72 -19.60 -17.74 -11.23
C VAL A 72 -18.16 -17.67 -11.72
N LEU A 73 -17.34 -16.89 -11.02
CA LEU A 73 -15.91 -16.77 -11.28
C LEU A 73 -15.14 -17.81 -10.48
N LYS A 74 -14.10 -18.36 -11.10
CA LYS A 74 -13.15 -19.28 -10.47
C LYS A 74 -11.75 -18.71 -10.57
N THR A 75 -11.06 -18.61 -9.44
CA THR A 75 -9.69 -18.10 -9.37
C THR A 75 -8.70 -19.22 -9.05
N ARG A 76 -7.42 -18.97 -9.31
CA ARG A 76 -6.33 -19.93 -9.04
C ARG A 76 -5.61 -19.64 -7.71
N GLY A 77 -5.98 -18.56 -7.04
CA GLY A 77 -5.17 -17.97 -5.98
C GLY A 77 -4.10 -17.05 -6.55
N ASN A 78 -3.73 -16.04 -5.79
CA ASN A 78 -2.70 -15.07 -6.12
C ASN A 78 -1.57 -15.16 -5.08
N PRO A 79 -0.37 -15.64 -5.46
CA PRO A 79 0.77 -15.77 -4.55
C PRO A 79 1.47 -14.43 -4.27
N TYR A 80 1.16 -13.36 -4.99
CA TYR A 80 1.88 -12.09 -5.00
C TYR A 80 1.29 -11.06 -4.02
N GLY A 81 0.85 -11.53 -2.85
CA GLY A 81 0.32 -10.69 -1.77
C GLY A 81 1.41 -10.16 -0.83
N HIS A 82 1.22 -8.96 -0.28
CA HIS A 82 2.08 -8.36 0.75
C HIS A 82 1.29 -7.46 1.72
N ILE A 83 1.87 -7.16 2.89
CA ILE A 83 1.27 -6.24 3.87
C ILE A 83 1.62 -4.79 3.52
N VAL A 84 0.67 -3.89 3.72
CA VAL A 84 0.89 -2.44 3.71
C VAL A 84 0.69 -1.89 5.13
N LEU A 85 1.77 -1.49 5.78
CA LEU A 85 1.75 -0.83 7.08
C LEU A 85 1.43 0.65 6.92
N ARG A 86 0.32 1.11 7.49
CA ARG A 86 -0.25 2.45 7.25
C ARG A 86 -0.61 3.23 8.51
N GLY A 87 -0.08 2.80 9.65
CA GLY A 87 -0.42 3.26 10.98
C GLY A 87 -1.76 2.73 11.47
N GLY A 88 -2.23 3.29 12.57
CA GLY A 88 -3.51 2.98 13.20
C GLY A 88 -3.79 4.02 14.27
N VAL A 89 -3.99 3.58 15.52
CA VAL A 89 -4.00 4.49 16.68
C VAL A 89 -2.65 5.20 16.86
N ARG A 90 -1.56 4.55 16.45
CA ARG A 90 -0.20 5.10 16.39
C ARG A 90 0.44 4.75 15.04
N PRO A 91 1.48 5.50 14.61
CA PRO A 91 2.32 5.07 13.51
C PRO A 91 2.95 3.69 13.77
N ASN A 92 3.17 2.94 12.69
CA ASN A 92 3.72 1.58 12.72
C ASN A 92 4.81 1.36 11.64
N TYR A 93 5.55 2.41 11.29
CA TYR A 93 6.67 2.36 10.35
C TYR A 93 8.04 2.13 11.01
N ASP A 94 8.13 2.29 12.33
CA ASP A 94 9.36 2.17 13.09
C ASP A 94 9.88 0.72 13.10
N SER A 95 11.15 0.54 13.42
CA SER A 95 11.81 -0.77 13.39
C SER A 95 11.16 -1.81 14.31
N VAL A 96 10.59 -1.40 15.45
CA VAL A 96 9.90 -2.32 16.36
C VAL A 96 8.62 -2.82 15.70
N SER A 97 7.83 -1.91 15.12
CA SER A 97 6.60 -2.25 14.40
C SER A 97 6.86 -3.16 13.18
N VAL A 98 7.92 -2.89 12.43
CA VAL A 98 8.35 -3.73 11.30
C VAL A 98 8.75 -5.12 11.79
N SER A 99 9.58 -5.24 12.83
CA SER A 99 10.00 -6.54 13.36
C SER A 99 8.86 -7.34 13.99
N LEU A 100 7.89 -6.70 14.63
CA LEU A 100 6.67 -7.39 15.09
C LEU A 100 5.89 -7.96 13.90
N THR A 101 5.74 -7.18 12.83
CA THR A 101 5.07 -7.62 11.59
C THR A 101 5.82 -8.78 10.93
N GLU A 102 7.16 -8.74 10.88
CA GLU A 102 8.00 -9.85 10.39
C GLU A 102 7.74 -11.15 11.17
N ASN A 103 7.68 -11.07 12.50
CA ASN A 103 7.40 -12.22 13.35
C ASN A 103 6.01 -12.79 13.12
N GLU A 104 4.99 -11.95 13.00
CA GLU A 104 3.62 -12.41 12.72
C GLU A 104 3.50 -13.07 11.33
N LEU A 105 4.17 -12.51 10.31
CA LEU A 105 4.27 -13.11 8.98
C LEU A 105 4.97 -14.48 9.02
N ALA A 106 6.06 -14.59 9.77
CA ALA A 106 6.79 -15.85 9.95
C ALA A 106 5.93 -16.92 10.64
N GLN A 107 5.23 -16.56 11.73
CA GLN A 107 4.28 -17.45 12.41
C GLN A 107 3.14 -17.89 11.48
N ALA A 108 2.70 -17.00 10.60
CA ALA A 108 1.71 -17.28 9.57
C ALA A 108 2.24 -18.07 8.36
N LYS A 109 3.55 -18.37 8.30
CA LYS A 109 4.24 -19.01 7.17
C LYS A 109 4.07 -18.23 5.86
N LEU A 110 4.12 -16.91 5.95
CA LEU A 110 4.06 -15.98 4.83
C LEU A 110 5.42 -15.31 4.60
N PRO A 111 5.74 -14.91 3.36
CA PRO A 111 6.92 -14.09 3.09
C PRO A 111 6.86 -12.76 3.85
N ALA A 112 7.99 -12.32 4.39
CA ALA A 112 8.13 -11.03 5.05
C ALA A 112 8.24 -9.88 4.04
N ASN A 113 7.22 -9.74 3.17
CA ASN A 113 7.13 -8.65 2.20
C ASN A 113 6.27 -7.53 2.77
N ILE A 114 6.90 -6.41 3.12
CA ILE A 114 6.26 -5.28 3.77
C ILE A 114 6.42 -4.04 2.91
N MET A 115 5.30 -3.38 2.62
CA MET A 115 5.27 -2.01 2.11
C MET A 115 4.87 -1.07 3.25
N VAL A 116 5.50 0.10 3.33
CA VAL A 116 5.11 1.14 4.30
C VAL A 116 4.44 2.30 3.57
N ASP A 117 3.21 2.61 3.96
CA ASP A 117 2.48 3.82 3.58
C ASP A 117 2.98 4.97 4.46
N CYS A 118 3.70 5.91 3.85
CA CYS A 118 4.29 7.05 4.53
C CYS A 118 3.27 8.10 4.95
N SER A 119 2.04 8.05 4.41
CA SER A 119 0.96 8.99 4.67
C SER A 119 0.05 8.51 5.82
N HIS A 120 -1.18 9.01 5.85
CA HIS A 120 -2.27 8.54 6.69
C HIS A 120 -1.91 8.40 8.18
N GLY A 121 -2.07 7.19 8.77
CA GLY A 121 -1.82 6.97 10.19
C GLY A 121 -0.34 7.07 10.54
N ASN A 122 0.56 6.86 9.58
CA ASN A 122 1.98 6.97 9.78
C ASN A 122 2.47 8.42 9.77
N SER A 123 1.81 9.28 9.00
CA SER A 123 2.07 10.73 9.01
C SER A 123 1.18 11.51 9.99
N LEU A 124 0.37 10.84 10.81
CA LEU A 124 -0.64 11.47 11.67
C LEU A 124 -1.60 12.39 10.88
N LYS A 125 -1.81 12.10 9.60
CA LYS A 125 -2.55 12.91 8.61
C LYS A 125 -1.94 14.30 8.35
N ASP A 126 -0.67 14.49 8.67
CA ASP A 126 0.11 15.66 8.30
C ASP A 126 1.03 15.28 7.12
N HIS A 127 0.74 15.81 5.94
CA HIS A 127 1.51 15.48 4.74
C HIS A 127 2.99 15.88 4.83
N THR A 128 3.34 16.85 5.68
CA THR A 128 4.72 17.32 5.88
C THR A 128 5.59 16.32 6.64
N LEU A 129 4.97 15.33 7.30
CA LEU A 129 5.68 14.26 8.02
C LEU A 129 6.03 13.06 7.13
N GLN A 130 5.47 12.94 5.92
CA GLN A 130 5.78 11.83 5.00
C GLN A 130 7.29 11.67 4.71
N PRO A 131 8.09 12.74 4.50
CA PRO A 131 9.54 12.62 4.31
C PRO A 131 10.26 12.00 5.51
N LEU A 132 9.82 12.31 6.74
CA LEU A 132 10.39 11.75 7.96
C LEU A 132 10.11 10.25 8.08
N VAL A 133 8.88 9.83 7.73
CA VAL A 133 8.53 8.41 7.69
C VAL A 133 9.39 7.67 6.66
N MET A 134 9.52 8.24 5.46
CA MET A 134 10.33 7.67 4.38
C MET A 134 11.82 7.56 4.77
N ASP A 135 12.40 8.60 5.36
CA ASP A 135 13.81 8.57 5.81
C ASP A 135 14.04 7.52 6.90
N ASN A 136 13.09 7.34 7.83
CA ASN A 136 13.16 6.27 8.83
C ASN A 136 13.23 4.88 8.17
N CYS A 137 12.35 4.60 7.19
CA CYS A 137 12.37 3.33 6.46
C CYS A 137 13.65 3.17 5.63
N ILE A 138 14.17 4.24 5.02
CA ILE A 138 15.44 4.23 4.29
C ILE A 138 16.59 3.85 5.23
N ASN A 139 16.65 4.43 6.43
CA ASN A 139 17.69 4.11 7.41
C ASN A 139 17.62 2.64 7.84
N GLN A 140 16.42 2.10 8.11
CA GLN A 140 16.24 0.67 8.38
C GLN A 140 16.76 -0.21 7.23
N ILE A 141 16.47 0.17 5.98
CA ILE A 141 16.94 -0.54 4.78
C ILE A 141 18.46 -0.51 4.69
N VAL A 142 19.09 0.64 4.95
CA VAL A 142 20.55 0.80 4.96
C VAL A 142 21.20 -0.03 6.07
N GLU A 143 20.56 -0.10 7.24
CA GLU A 143 21.01 -0.90 8.38
C GLU A 143 20.79 -2.42 8.19
N GLY A 144 20.14 -2.83 7.10
CA GLY A 144 20.07 -4.22 6.67
C GLY A 144 18.67 -4.84 6.66
N ASN A 145 17.61 -4.10 6.98
CA ASN A 145 16.24 -4.63 6.94
C ASN A 145 15.85 -5.07 5.52
N ARG A 146 15.68 -6.38 5.27
CA ARG A 146 15.33 -6.89 3.93
C ARG A 146 13.83 -7.06 3.69
N SER A 147 12.97 -6.85 4.69
CA SER A 147 11.52 -7.06 4.57
C SER A 147 10.76 -5.88 3.99
N ILE A 148 11.25 -4.65 4.21
CA ILE A 148 10.71 -3.46 3.56
C ILE A 148 11.07 -3.52 2.08
N MET A 149 10.07 -3.81 1.26
CA MET A 149 10.20 -3.96 -0.19
C MET A 149 9.70 -2.73 -0.96
N GLY A 150 8.90 -1.88 -0.32
CA GLY A 150 8.29 -0.73 -0.98
C GLY A 150 7.83 0.33 -0.01
N LEU A 151 7.67 1.53 -0.55
CA LEU A 151 7.15 2.71 0.15
C LEU A 151 6.02 3.29 -0.70
N MET A 152 4.97 3.79 -0.04
CA MET A 152 3.86 4.48 -0.70
C MET A 152 3.79 5.91 -0.16
N ILE A 153 3.75 6.88 -1.06
CA ILE A 153 3.72 8.31 -0.76
C ILE A 153 2.50 8.94 -1.44
N GLU A 154 1.92 9.96 -0.82
CA GLU A 154 0.86 10.77 -1.41
C GLU A 154 1.44 12.14 -1.79
N SER A 155 1.56 12.34 -3.10
CA SER A 155 2.14 13.54 -3.71
C SER A 155 1.28 14.01 -4.87
N ASN A 156 1.32 15.32 -5.12
CA ASN A 156 0.65 15.96 -6.24
C ASN A 156 1.53 17.10 -6.77
N LEU A 157 1.08 17.82 -7.80
CA LEU A 157 1.85 18.95 -8.33
C LEU A 157 2.09 20.02 -7.26
N PHE A 158 1.06 20.35 -6.49
CA PHE A 158 1.13 21.29 -5.37
C PHE A 158 0.67 20.65 -4.07
N GLU A 159 1.21 21.14 -2.96
CA GLU A 159 0.97 20.56 -1.63
C GLU A 159 -0.43 20.83 -1.05
N GLY A 160 -0.72 20.11 0.03
CA GLY A 160 -1.93 20.25 0.82
C GLY A 160 -3.16 19.66 0.13
N ARG A 161 -4.32 20.22 0.47
CA ARG A 161 -5.61 19.87 -0.11
C ARG A 161 -6.48 21.11 -0.34
N GLN A 162 -7.60 20.90 -0.99
CA GLN A 162 -8.70 21.85 -1.11
C GLN A 162 -10.04 21.11 -1.01
N ASP A 163 -11.08 21.80 -0.56
CA ASP A 163 -12.44 21.27 -0.66
C ASP A 163 -12.98 21.50 -2.07
N ILE A 164 -13.97 20.71 -2.49
CA ILE A 164 -14.64 20.91 -3.78
C ILE A 164 -15.59 22.11 -3.64
N PRO A 165 -15.33 23.24 -4.32
CA PRO A 165 -16.19 24.41 -4.25
C PRO A 165 -17.49 24.18 -5.03
N ALA A 166 -18.51 25.01 -4.76
CA ALA A 166 -19.76 24.98 -5.53
C ALA A 166 -19.54 25.37 -7.01
N ASP A 167 -18.67 26.35 -7.26
CA ASP A 167 -18.18 26.70 -8.59
C ASP A 167 -16.87 25.97 -8.87
N LEU A 168 -16.93 24.92 -9.70
CA LEU A 168 -15.78 24.08 -10.05
C LEU A 168 -14.67 24.84 -10.78
N SER A 169 -14.94 26.01 -11.37
CA SER A 169 -13.91 26.85 -11.98
C SER A 169 -12.92 27.43 -10.96
N GLN A 170 -13.27 27.41 -9.67
CA GLN A 170 -12.43 27.86 -8.56
C GLN A 170 -11.46 26.79 -8.06
N LEU A 171 -11.50 25.57 -8.61
CA LEU A 171 -10.54 24.53 -8.25
C LEU A 171 -9.13 24.96 -8.63
N ARG A 172 -8.23 24.94 -7.64
CA ARG A 172 -6.80 25.15 -7.88
C ARG A 172 -6.25 23.94 -8.62
N TYR A 173 -5.67 24.17 -9.78
CA TYR A 173 -5.01 23.13 -10.56
C TYR A 173 -3.93 22.43 -9.73
N GLY A 174 -3.85 21.10 -9.80
CA GLY A 174 -2.76 20.32 -9.20
C GLY A 174 -2.76 20.22 -7.66
N VAL A 175 -3.85 20.62 -6.99
CA VAL A 175 -4.03 20.48 -5.54
C VAL A 175 -5.07 19.40 -5.25
N SER A 176 -4.77 18.48 -4.33
CA SER A 176 -5.65 17.35 -3.96
C SER A 176 -7.02 17.81 -3.48
N VAL A 177 -8.08 17.06 -3.79
CA VAL A 177 -9.45 17.26 -3.26
C VAL A 177 -9.82 16.26 -2.16
N THR A 178 -8.87 15.40 -1.76
CA THR A 178 -9.06 14.35 -0.75
C THR A 178 -8.11 14.56 0.42
N ASP A 179 -7.12 13.69 0.59
CA ASP A 179 -6.10 13.81 1.62
C ASP A 179 -5.00 14.79 1.16
N GLU A 180 -4.31 15.40 2.11
CA GLU A 180 -3.22 16.32 1.82
C GLU A 180 -2.04 15.59 1.18
N CYS A 181 -1.45 16.20 0.17
CA CYS A 181 -0.30 15.65 -0.54
C CYS A 181 0.95 16.50 -0.35
N MET A 182 2.13 15.90 -0.49
CA MET A 182 3.37 16.66 -0.70
C MET A 182 3.38 17.30 -2.09
N SER A 183 4.14 18.39 -2.25
CA SER A 183 4.37 19.01 -3.56
C SER A 183 5.28 18.18 -4.46
N TRP A 184 5.33 18.55 -5.74
CA TRP A 184 6.26 17.97 -6.70
C TRP A 184 7.72 18.17 -6.30
N GLU A 185 8.09 19.37 -5.83
CA GLU A 185 9.46 19.70 -5.44
C GLU A 185 9.92 18.82 -4.27
N THR A 186 9.04 18.63 -3.28
CA THR A 186 9.31 17.75 -2.13
C THR A 186 9.48 16.30 -2.61
N THR A 187 8.63 15.87 -3.53
CA THR A 187 8.66 14.52 -4.10
C THR A 187 9.95 14.26 -4.87
N GLU A 188 10.36 15.18 -5.74
CA GLU A 188 11.60 15.08 -6.50
C GLU A 188 12.82 14.97 -5.56
N GLN A 189 12.89 15.85 -4.56
CA GLN A 189 13.97 15.84 -3.57
C GLN A 189 14.01 14.51 -2.81
N LEU A 190 12.86 14.04 -2.33
CA LEU A 190 12.75 12.81 -1.55
C LEU A 190 13.18 11.58 -2.36
N ILE A 191 12.75 11.48 -3.63
CA ILE A 191 13.11 10.35 -4.49
C ILE A 191 14.61 10.38 -4.84
N ARG A 192 15.19 11.55 -5.13
CA ARG A 192 16.64 11.68 -5.40
C ARG A 192 17.48 11.34 -4.17
N HIS A 193 17.14 11.89 -3.00
CA HIS A 193 17.78 11.55 -1.72
C HIS A 193 17.71 10.04 -1.44
N SER A 194 16.55 9.43 -1.66
CA SER A 194 16.38 7.98 -1.51
C SER A 194 17.28 7.19 -2.44
N ARG A 195 17.39 7.60 -3.71
CA ARG A 195 18.29 6.95 -4.68
C ARG A 195 19.76 7.04 -4.26
N GLU A 196 20.19 8.16 -3.71
CA GLU A 196 21.56 8.34 -3.20
C GLU A 196 21.82 7.43 -1.99
N ARG A 197 20.90 7.42 -1.01
CA ARG A 197 21.03 6.61 0.21
C ARG A 197 20.94 5.10 -0.05
N LEU A 198 20.10 4.68 -0.99
CA LEU A 198 19.75 3.27 -1.19
C LEU A 198 20.54 2.57 -2.29
N GLY A 199 21.21 3.32 -3.19
CA GLY A 199 21.83 2.78 -4.40
C GLY A 199 22.70 1.54 -4.17
N ASP A 200 23.72 1.67 -3.33
CA ASP A 200 24.67 0.59 -3.05
C ASP A 200 24.02 -0.55 -2.25
N THR A 201 23.18 -0.19 -1.27
CA THR A 201 22.49 -1.15 -0.40
C THR A 201 21.57 -2.06 -1.20
N LEU A 202 20.76 -1.49 -2.10
CA LEU A 202 19.84 -2.27 -2.93
C LEU A 202 20.57 -3.12 -3.97
N GLN A 203 21.66 -2.62 -4.56
CA GLN A 203 22.50 -3.43 -5.45
C GLN A 203 23.08 -4.67 -4.75
N LYS A 204 23.48 -4.54 -3.47
CA LYS A 204 23.95 -5.68 -2.67
C LYS A 204 22.84 -6.67 -2.32
N ARG A 205 21.56 -6.27 -2.32
CA ARG A 205 20.41 -7.17 -2.05
C ARG A 205 20.05 -8.08 -3.21
N LEU A 206 20.34 -7.65 -4.43
CA LEU A 206 20.06 -8.40 -5.66
C LEU A 206 21.11 -9.51 -5.92
N ARG A 207 22.26 -9.43 -5.26
CA ARG A 207 23.31 -10.45 -5.26
C ARG A 207 23.06 -11.45 -4.13
#